data_AF-A0A2V9KYN8-F1
#
_entry.id   AF-A0A2V9KYN8-F1
#
_cell.length_a   1.000
_cell.length_b   1.000
_cell.length_c   1.000
_cell.angle_alpha   90.00
_cell.angle_beta   90.00
_cell.angle_gamma   90.00
#
_symmetry.space_group_name_H-M   'P 1'
#
loop_
_entity.id
_entity.type
_entity.pdbx_description
1 polymer ?
#
loop_
_entity_poly.entity_id
_entity_poly.type
_entity_poly.pdbx_seq_one_letter_code
_entity_poly.pdbx_strand_id
1 'polypeptide(L)'
;AVLGEALKDDPQNADAATSMGYLELRQDHLEEARKWFTQAVRLDARSTYAHYYYATMLMESSRGARPPDEVEKSLRTAIAIDPSFAPAYSALAAFYAQRGENLEEARRLGVQAVQLEPSVLAFRLNVSMVLLRMERPDDAIRVLEAALKIAKTPAETEEVNVRLESARRYQEALASRRTSPENPATGAPRLRRRSGESPPENSETPPALRRRTGETSPAESESTAAAPKKAPAHGPRDMMSGKITEVNCLLPSHMDLTLTSRSGAVHLHSENFFQVEYSAVGFTPEGVLKPCTDLQGRRARIHFYDLKGRPNEGELISIELEK
;
A
#
# COMPACT_ATOMS: atom_id res chain seq x y z
N ALA A 1 -32.65 -11.53 21.82
CA ALA A 1 -31.18 -11.60 21.94
C ALA A 1 -30.69 -10.30 22.55
N VAL A 2 -29.71 -10.35 23.46
CA VAL A 2 -29.23 -9.19 24.26
C VAL A 2 -28.90 -7.96 23.39
N LEU A 3 -28.28 -8.16 22.23
CA LEU A 3 -27.97 -7.07 21.29
C LEU A 3 -29.22 -6.37 20.71
N GLY A 4 -30.29 -7.13 20.46
CA GLY A 4 -31.55 -6.58 19.97
C GLY A 4 -32.34 -5.81 21.03
N GLU A 5 -32.13 -6.12 22.31
CA GLU A 5 -32.66 -5.32 23.43
C GLU A 5 -31.83 -4.04 23.61
N ALA A 6 -30.50 -4.16 23.58
CA ALA A 6 -29.59 -3.02 23.63
C ALA A 6 -29.87 -1.98 22.52
N LEU A 7 -30.18 -2.44 21.30
CA LEU A 7 -30.54 -1.55 20.17
C LEU A 7 -31.98 -1.01 20.24
N LYS A 8 -32.86 -1.62 21.03
CA LYS A 8 -34.19 -1.05 21.31
C LYS A 8 -34.09 0.08 22.33
N ASP A 9 -33.27 -0.14 23.37
CA ASP A 9 -33.06 0.82 24.44
C ASP A 9 -32.18 2.00 23.98
N ASP A 10 -31.15 1.72 23.17
CA ASP A 10 -30.31 2.71 22.51
C ASP A 10 -30.08 2.37 21.02
N PRO A 11 -30.96 2.87 20.13
CA PRO A 11 -30.81 2.71 18.69
C PRO A 11 -29.55 3.37 18.08
N GLN A 12 -28.84 4.21 18.84
CA GLN A 12 -27.63 4.90 18.40
C GLN A 12 -26.34 4.24 18.92
N ASN A 13 -26.44 3.08 19.57
CA ASN A 13 -25.29 2.35 20.05
C ASN A 13 -24.48 1.73 18.89
N ALA A 14 -23.38 2.38 18.51
CA ALA A 14 -22.52 1.94 17.41
C ALA A 14 -21.89 0.56 17.68
N ASP A 15 -21.45 0.28 18.91
CA ASP A 15 -20.83 -0.99 19.29
C ASP A 15 -21.83 -2.16 19.22
N ALA A 16 -23.07 -1.93 19.63
CA ALA A 16 -24.14 -2.92 19.49
C ALA A 16 -24.47 -3.17 18.01
N ALA A 17 -24.48 -2.13 17.18
CA ALA A 17 -24.64 -2.27 15.72
C ALA A 17 -23.47 -3.03 15.08
N THR A 18 -22.21 -2.75 15.46
CA THR A 18 -21.04 -3.53 15.02
C THR A 18 -21.14 -4.99 15.43
N SER A 19 -21.54 -5.25 16.68
CA SER A 19 -21.71 -6.61 17.22
C SER A 19 -22.82 -7.39 16.51
N MET A 20 -23.93 -6.72 16.16
CA MET A 20 -24.97 -7.32 15.33
C MET A 20 -24.47 -7.63 13.93
N GLY A 21 -23.75 -6.71 13.28
CA GLY A 21 -23.15 -6.96 11.96
C GLY A 21 -22.23 -8.18 11.96
N TYR A 22 -21.41 -8.34 13.01
CA TYR A 22 -20.56 -9.51 13.18
C TYR A 22 -21.37 -10.80 13.35
N LEU A 23 -22.46 -10.76 14.14
CA LEU A 23 -23.33 -11.92 14.34
C LEU A 23 -24.00 -12.38 13.03
N GLU A 24 -24.51 -11.44 12.23
CA GLU A 24 -25.12 -11.74 10.93
C GLU A 24 -24.09 -12.30 9.95
N LEU A 25 -22.87 -11.73 9.93
CA LEU A 25 -21.77 -12.23 9.09
C LEU A 25 -21.43 -13.68 9.41
N ARG A 26 -21.37 -14.03 10.70
CA ARG A 26 -21.12 -15.40 11.17
C ARG A 26 -22.22 -16.39 10.81
N GLN A 27 -23.42 -15.90 10.49
CA GLN A 27 -24.56 -16.69 10.03
C GLN A 27 -24.70 -16.70 8.51
N ASP A 28 -23.73 -16.12 7.78
CA ASP A 28 -23.75 -15.98 6.30
C ASP A 28 -24.88 -15.06 5.77
N HIS A 29 -25.48 -14.24 6.64
CA HIS A 29 -26.46 -13.22 6.27
C HIS A 29 -25.76 -11.94 5.80
N LEU A 30 -25.10 -12.01 4.63
CA LEU A 30 -24.20 -10.96 4.15
C LEU A 30 -24.87 -9.59 3.97
N GLU A 31 -26.11 -9.55 3.49
CA GLU A 31 -26.85 -8.30 3.27
C GLU A 31 -27.25 -7.62 4.58
N GLU A 32 -27.68 -8.41 5.57
CA GLU A 32 -28.00 -7.95 6.93
C GLU A 32 -26.74 -7.46 7.63
N ALA A 33 -25.65 -8.21 7.53
CA ALA A 33 -24.34 -7.79 8.05
C ALA A 33 -23.92 -6.44 7.44
N ARG A 34 -24.07 -6.27 6.12
CA ARG A 34 -23.76 -5.03 5.42
C ARG A 34 -24.57 -3.86 5.98
N LYS A 35 -25.88 -4.03 6.19
CA LYS A 35 -26.75 -2.99 6.76
C LYS A 35 -26.27 -2.58 8.16
N TRP A 36 -25.97 -3.54 9.02
CA TRP A 36 -25.51 -3.28 10.39
C TRP A 36 -24.15 -2.60 10.45
N PHE A 37 -23.18 -3.04 9.66
CA PHE A 37 -21.88 -2.37 9.63
C PHE A 37 -21.94 -0.98 9.00
N THR A 38 -22.76 -0.78 7.97
CA THR A 38 -23.02 0.56 7.40
C THR A 38 -23.64 1.48 8.47
N GLN A 39 -24.59 0.96 9.24
CA GLN A 39 -25.20 1.68 10.35
C GLN A 39 -24.17 2.02 11.42
N ALA A 40 -23.32 1.09 11.81
CA ALA A 40 -22.29 1.31 12.83
C ALA A 40 -21.32 2.44 12.44
N VAL A 41 -20.82 2.43 11.20
CA VAL A 41 -19.93 3.50 10.68
C VAL A 41 -20.64 4.86 10.62
N ARG A 42 -21.96 4.87 10.38
CA ARG A 42 -22.76 6.11 10.40
C ARG A 42 -22.99 6.63 11.81
N LEU A 43 -23.22 5.74 12.77
CA LEU A 43 -23.46 6.09 14.18
C LEU A 43 -22.20 6.61 14.86
N ASP A 44 -21.05 5.98 14.60
CA ASP A 44 -19.76 6.48 15.07
C ASP A 44 -18.70 6.43 13.95
N ALA A 45 -18.50 7.58 13.32
CA ALA A 45 -17.49 7.76 12.29
C ALA A 45 -16.05 7.63 12.82
N ARG A 46 -15.85 7.64 14.14
CA ARG A 46 -14.54 7.48 14.81
C ARG A 46 -14.35 6.11 15.46
N SER A 47 -15.22 5.13 15.20
CA SER A 47 -15.01 3.77 15.70
C SER A 47 -14.03 3.00 14.80
N THR A 48 -12.84 2.72 15.32
CA THR A 48 -11.83 1.86 14.66
C THR A 48 -12.42 0.50 14.28
N TYR A 49 -13.16 -0.12 15.20
CA TYR A 49 -13.75 -1.45 15.01
C TYR A 49 -14.86 -1.45 13.96
N ALA A 50 -15.74 -0.43 13.95
CA ALA A 50 -16.79 -0.34 12.93
C ALA A 50 -16.21 -0.25 11.52
N HIS A 51 -15.20 0.60 11.32
CA HIS A 51 -14.50 0.72 10.02
C HIS A 51 -13.77 -0.56 9.62
N TYR A 52 -13.06 -1.19 10.57
CA TYR A 52 -12.35 -2.45 10.32
C TYR A 52 -13.31 -3.58 9.92
N TYR A 53 -14.35 -3.84 10.70
CA TYR A 53 -15.28 -4.93 10.42
C TYR A 53 -16.17 -4.68 9.20
N TYR A 54 -16.51 -3.42 8.92
CA TYR A 54 -17.17 -3.06 7.66
C TYR A 54 -16.27 -3.42 6.48
N ALA A 55 -14.99 -3.06 6.52
CA ALA A 55 -14.05 -3.39 5.46
C ALA A 55 -13.85 -4.90 5.30
N THR A 56 -13.71 -5.65 6.40
CA THR A 56 -13.49 -7.11 6.33
C THR A 56 -14.75 -7.84 5.81
N MET A 57 -15.94 -7.41 6.22
CA MET A 57 -17.20 -7.94 5.66
C MET A 57 -17.27 -7.66 4.16
N LEU A 58 -16.94 -6.44 3.74
CA LEU A 58 -16.84 -6.14 2.32
C LEU A 58 -15.84 -7.11 1.67
N MET A 59 -14.66 -7.34 2.25
CA MET A 59 -13.67 -8.33 1.76
C MET A 59 -14.20 -9.76 1.61
N GLU A 60 -15.09 -10.21 2.48
CA GLU A 60 -15.65 -11.57 2.44
C GLU A 60 -16.81 -11.71 1.43
N SER A 61 -17.61 -10.66 1.25
CA SER A 61 -18.80 -10.65 0.38
C SER A 61 -18.50 -10.67 -1.14
N SER A 62 -17.27 -10.95 -1.59
CA SER A 62 -16.88 -10.99 -3.02
C SER A 62 -17.46 -12.16 -3.83
N ARG A 63 -18.76 -12.10 -4.11
CA ARG A 63 -19.40 -12.89 -5.17
C ARG A 63 -19.55 -12.15 -6.51
N GLY A 64 -18.86 -11.03 -6.78
CA GLY A 64 -18.78 -10.58 -8.19
C GLY A 64 -18.34 -9.16 -8.52
N ALA A 65 -18.48 -8.17 -7.66
CA ALA A 65 -18.05 -6.80 -7.99
C ALA A 65 -18.06 -5.97 -6.70
N ARG A 66 -16.90 -5.59 -6.18
CA ARG A 66 -16.84 -4.68 -5.03
C ARG A 66 -16.11 -3.42 -5.41
N PRO A 67 -16.61 -2.23 -5.02
CA PRO A 67 -15.89 -0.99 -5.24
C PRO A 67 -14.61 -1.05 -4.38
N PRO A 68 -13.41 -1.06 -4.99
CA PRO A 68 -12.15 -1.11 -4.26
C PRO A 68 -12.03 -0.01 -3.21
N ASP A 69 -12.65 1.13 -3.49
CA ASP A 69 -12.45 2.37 -2.75
C ASP A 69 -13.03 2.33 -1.34
N GLU A 70 -14.17 1.65 -1.11
CA GLU A 70 -14.79 1.60 0.23
C GLU A 70 -13.96 0.77 1.23
N VAL A 71 -13.37 -0.33 0.77
CA VAL A 71 -12.52 -1.20 1.61
C VAL A 71 -11.27 -0.44 2.02
N GLU A 72 -10.56 0.13 1.05
CA GLU A 72 -9.35 0.91 1.31
C GLU A 72 -9.66 2.11 2.21
N LYS A 73 -10.70 2.89 1.89
CA LYS A 73 -11.10 4.07 2.67
C LYS A 73 -11.38 3.70 4.12
N SER A 74 -12.14 2.62 4.36
CA SER A 74 -12.52 2.20 5.72
C SER A 74 -11.28 1.73 6.50
N LEU A 75 -10.40 0.93 5.89
CA LEU A 75 -9.17 0.48 6.55
C LEU A 75 -8.19 1.62 6.83
N ARG A 76 -8.02 2.56 5.89
CA ARG A 76 -7.21 3.77 6.12
C ARG A 76 -7.82 4.65 7.21
N THR A 77 -9.14 4.73 7.29
CA THR A 77 -9.83 5.47 8.37
C THR A 77 -9.59 4.81 9.71
N ALA A 78 -9.71 3.48 9.81
CA ALA A 78 -9.37 2.74 11.04
C ALA A 78 -7.91 2.99 11.47
N ILE A 79 -6.97 2.95 10.54
CA ILE A 79 -5.54 3.26 10.79
C ILE A 79 -5.35 4.72 11.26
N ALA A 80 -6.08 5.68 10.67
CA ALA A 80 -5.97 7.08 11.05
C ALA A 80 -6.56 7.37 12.44
N ILE A 81 -7.61 6.64 12.83
CA ILE A 81 -8.23 6.74 14.16
C ILE A 81 -7.32 6.11 15.21
N ASP A 82 -6.84 4.89 14.96
CA ASP A 82 -5.96 4.15 15.86
C ASP A 82 -4.74 3.59 15.09
N PRO A 83 -3.62 4.33 15.08
CA PRO A 83 -2.37 3.88 14.46
C PRO A 83 -1.72 2.65 15.13
N SER A 84 -2.20 2.24 16.30
CA SER A 84 -1.71 1.04 16.99
C SER A 84 -2.53 -0.22 16.67
N PHE A 85 -3.64 -0.06 15.94
CA PHE A 85 -4.54 -1.16 15.60
C PHE A 85 -3.99 -2.02 14.45
N ALA A 86 -3.13 -2.98 14.80
CA ALA A 86 -2.47 -3.89 13.86
C ALA A 86 -3.41 -4.62 12.87
N PRO A 87 -4.64 -5.05 13.25
CA PRO A 87 -5.53 -5.74 12.32
C PRO A 87 -5.86 -4.94 11.06
N ALA A 88 -6.04 -3.62 11.15
CA ALA A 88 -6.36 -2.79 9.98
C ALA A 88 -5.20 -2.74 8.97
N TYR A 89 -3.95 -2.66 9.46
CA TYR A 89 -2.76 -2.76 8.63
C TYR A 89 -2.68 -4.12 7.91
N SER A 90 -2.89 -5.22 8.64
CA SER A 90 -2.86 -6.55 8.04
C SER A 90 -3.98 -6.77 7.03
N ALA A 91 -5.19 -6.26 7.29
CA ALA A 91 -6.31 -6.40 6.38
C ALA A 91 -6.08 -5.60 5.08
N LEU A 92 -5.52 -4.39 5.17
CA LEU A 92 -5.22 -3.58 3.98
C LEU A 92 -4.10 -4.22 3.14
N ALA A 93 -3.09 -4.79 3.80
CA ALA A 93 -2.06 -5.59 3.12
C ALA A 93 -2.66 -6.79 2.37
N ALA A 94 -3.56 -7.53 3.01
CA ALA A 94 -4.23 -8.67 2.40
C ALA A 94 -5.13 -8.25 1.22
N PHE A 95 -5.85 -7.13 1.36
CA PHE A 95 -6.67 -6.55 0.30
C PHE A 95 -5.85 -6.23 -0.96
N TYR A 96 -4.71 -5.55 -0.79
CA TYR A 96 -3.80 -5.25 -1.89
C TYR A 96 -3.17 -6.51 -2.53
N ALA A 97 -2.77 -7.49 -1.71
CA ALA A 97 -2.26 -8.77 -2.21
C ALA A 97 -3.30 -9.55 -3.04
N GLN A 98 -4.56 -9.58 -2.59
CA GLN A 98 -5.65 -10.24 -3.32
C GLN A 98 -5.86 -9.62 -4.70
N ARG A 99 -5.71 -8.29 -4.81
CA ARG A 99 -5.85 -7.54 -6.06
C ARG A 99 -4.60 -7.57 -6.94
N GLY A 100 -3.42 -7.87 -6.37
CA GLY A 100 -2.15 -7.75 -7.07
C GLY A 100 -1.73 -6.30 -7.31
N GLU A 101 -2.27 -5.36 -6.52
CA GLU A 101 -2.07 -3.92 -6.64
C GLU A 101 -1.29 -3.41 -5.42
N ASN A 102 -0.57 -2.29 -5.55
CA ASN A 102 0.12 -1.62 -4.43
C ASN A 102 0.98 -2.55 -3.55
N LEU A 103 1.60 -3.58 -4.16
CA LEU A 103 2.22 -4.68 -3.41
C LEU A 103 3.37 -4.23 -2.49
N GLU A 104 4.09 -3.18 -2.86
CA GLU A 104 5.14 -2.62 -2.01
C GLU A 104 4.56 -1.91 -0.77
N GLU A 105 3.42 -1.23 -0.90
CA GLU A 105 2.68 -0.71 0.25
C GLU A 105 2.11 -1.85 1.08
N ALA A 106 1.50 -2.85 0.45
CA ALA A 106 1.00 -4.04 1.13
C ALA A 106 2.07 -4.71 1.99
N ARG A 107 3.31 -4.77 1.48
CA ARG A 107 4.45 -5.32 2.22
C ARG A 107 4.75 -4.49 3.46
N ARG A 108 4.79 -3.16 3.33
CA ARG A 108 5.02 -2.25 4.47
C ARG A 108 3.92 -2.35 5.51
N LEU A 109 2.66 -2.34 5.08
CA LEU A 109 1.49 -2.48 5.96
C LEU A 109 1.51 -3.82 6.72
N GLY A 110 1.80 -4.92 6.02
CA GLY A 110 1.89 -6.23 6.67
C GLY A 110 3.05 -6.29 7.68
N VAL A 111 4.20 -5.71 7.35
CA VAL A 111 5.34 -5.61 8.30
C VAL A 111 4.97 -4.76 9.52
N GLN A 112 4.26 -3.64 9.34
CA GLN A 112 3.77 -2.81 10.44
C GLN A 112 2.84 -3.59 11.37
N ALA A 113 1.91 -4.39 10.82
CA ALA A 113 1.04 -5.25 11.63
C ALA A 113 1.84 -6.25 12.48
N VAL A 114 2.88 -6.87 11.90
CA VAL A 114 3.78 -7.78 12.63
C VAL A 114 4.62 -7.06 13.68
N GLN A 115 5.00 -5.80 13.46
CA GLN A 115 5.76 -5.02 14.45
C GLN A 115 4.89 -4.61 15.64
N LEU A 116 3.64 -4.21 15.39
CA LEU A 116 2.67 -3.85 16.43
C LEU A 116 2.29 -5.08 17.27
N GLU A 117 2.05 -6.22 16.63
CA GLU A 117 1.62 -7.45 17.32
C GLU A 117 2.41 -8.68 16.82
N PRO A 118 3.64 -8.90 17.32
CA PRO A 118 4.55 -9.91 16.79
C PRO A 118 4.13 -11.36 17.07
N SER A 119 3.22 -11.58 18.02
CA SER A 119 2.71 -12.89 18.41
C SER A 119 1.52 -13.37 17.58
N VAL A 120 0.94 -12.52 16.73
CA VAL A 120 -0.21 -12.88 15.91
C VAL A 120 0.28 -13.58 14.65
N LEU A 121 0.03 -14.89 14.57
CA LEU A 121 0.47 -15.74 13.46
C LEU A 121 -0.07 -15.24 12.11
N ALA A 122 -1.36 -14.90 12.05
CA ALA A 122 -2.05 -14.49 10.84
C ALA A 122 -1.37 -13.31 10.12
N PHE A 123 -0.74 -12.39 10.85
CA PHE A 123 -0.06 -11.23 10.23
C PHE A 123 1.18 -11.67 9.45
N ARG A 124 1.95 -12.64 9.96
CA ARG A 124 3.08 -13.22 9.21
C ARG A 124 2.60 -14.00 7.99
N LEU A 125 1.50 -14.73 8.11
CA LEU A 125 0.89 -15.46 7.00
C LEU A 125 0.38 -14.54 5.88
N ASN A 126 -0.13 -13.36 6.25
CA ASN A 126 -0.54 -12.33 5.28
C ASN A 126 0.67 -11.67 4.62
N VAL A 127 1.75 -11.39 5.36
CA VAL A 127 3.01 -10.90 4.77
C VAL A 127 3.59 -11.91 3.79
N SER A 128 3.60 -13.20 4.10
CA SER A 128 4.11 -14.21 3.18
C SER A 128 3.29 -14.26 1.88
N MET A 129 1.96 -14.09 1.97
CA MET A 129 1.10 -13.98 0.79
C MET A 129 1.45 -12.76 -0.08
N VAL A 130 1.66 -11.59 0.55
CA VAL A 130 2.11 -10.38 -0.17
C VAL A 130 3.43 -10.65 -0.90
N LEU A 131 4.41 -11.25 -0.21
CA LEU A 131 5.73 -11.56 -0.79
C LEU A 131 5.65 -12.55 -1.95
N LEU A 132 4.79 -13.56 -1.87
CA LEU A 132 4.54 -14.47 -2.99
C LEU A 132 3.92 -13.73 -4.18
N ARG A 133 3.00 -12.79 -3.94
CA ARG A 133 2.41 -11.96 -5.01
C ARG A 133 3.42 -11.03 -5.68
N MET A 134 4.47 -10.65 -4.94
CA MET A 134 5.62 -9.90 -5.46
C MET A 134 6.67 -10.78 -6.16
N GLU A 135 6.41 -12.08 -6.35
CA GLU A 135 7.38 -13.04 -6.88
C GLU A 135 8.68 -13.13 -6.05
N ARG A 136 8.57 -12.96 -4.72
CA ARG A 136 9.68 -13.05 -3.75
C ARG A 136 9.53 -14.26 -2.83
N PRO A 137 9.61 -15.49 -3.38
CA PRO A 137 9.38 -16.71 -2.60
C PRO A 137 10.43 -16.93 -1.50
N ASP A 138 11.69 -16.54 -1.72
CA ASP A 138 12.75 -16.70 -0.72
C ASP A 138 12.43 -15.95 0.57
N ASP A 139 11.87 -14.75 0.43
CA ASP A 139 11.51 -13.90 1.56
C ASP A 139 10.24 -14.42 2.25
N ALA A 140 9.27 -14.91 1.46
CA ALA A 140 8.06 -15.54 1.98
C ALA A 140 8.40 -16.78 2.82
N ILE A 141 9.35 -17.62 2.37
CA ILE A 141 9.85 -18.79 3.09
C ILE A 141 10.44 -18.37 4.43
N ARG A 142 11.31 -17.35 4.47
CA ARG A 142 11.90 -16.87 5.74
C ARG A 142 10.86 -16.35 6.71
N VAL A 143 9.82 -15.66 6.23
CA VAL A 143 8.70 -15.21 7.06
C VAL A 143 7.89 -16.40 7.61
N LEU A 144 7.64 -17.42 6.79
CA LEU A 144 6.92 -18.64 7.19
C LEU A 144 7.73 -19.49 8.18
N GLU A 145 9.04 -19.59 8.02
CA GLU A 145 9.93 -20.23 8.99
C GLU A 145 9.92 -19.49 10.34
N ALA A 146 9.85 -18.15 10.32
CA ALA A 146 9.64 -17.37 11.54
C ALA A 146 8.24 -17.55 12.12
N ALA A 147 7.21 -17.72 11.28
CA ALA A 147 5.83 -18.00 11.70
C ALA A 147 5.72 -19.36 12.41
N LEU A 148 6.46 -20.37 11.93
CA LEU A 148 6.51 -21.70 12.55
C LEU A 148 7.01 -21.66 14.00
N LYS A 149 7.94 -20.75 14.31
CA LYS A 149 8.49 -20.57 15.67
C LYS A 149 7.50 -20.00 16.68
N ILE A 150 6.41 -19.37 16.21
CA ILE A 150 5.40 -18.75 17.08
C ILE A 150 4.05 -19.48 17.05
N ALA A 151 3.90 -20.50 16.19
CA ALA A 151 2.73 -21.36 16.16
C ALA A 151 2.59 -22.10 17.49
N LYS A 152 1.37 -22.13 18.04
CA LYS A 152 1.08 -22.67 19.38
C LYS A 152 0.29 -23.97 19.32
N THR A 153 -0.44 -24.20 18.23
CA THR A 153 -1.29 -25.38 18.06
C THR A 153 -0.84 -26.26 16.88
N PRO A 154 -1.20 -27.56 16.88
CA PRO A 154 -0.97 -28.41 15.72
C PRO A 154 -1.64 -27.88 14.44
N ALA A 155 -2.84 -27.30 14.56
CA ALA A 155 -3.56 -26.71 13.42
C ALA A 155 -2.81 -25.51 12.82
N GLU A 156 -2.29 -24.62 13.67
CA GLU A 156 -1.46 -23.49 13.23
C GLU A 156 -0.15 -23.96 12.60
N THR A 157 0.48 -24.98 13.17
CA THR A 157 1.70 -25.59 12.62
C THR A 157 1.46 -26.14 11.22
N GLU A 158 0.36 -26.88 11.06
CA GLU A 158 -0.04 -27.44 9.78
C GLU A 158 -0.34 -26.35 8.74
N GLU A 159 -1.06 -25.29 9.13
CA GLU A 159 -1.32 -24.16 8.23
C GLU A 159 -0.02 -23.53 7.72
N VAL A 160 0.96 -23.32 8.61
CA VAL A 160 2.26 -22.76 8.22
C VAL A 160 3.00 -23.72 7.27
N ASN A 161 3.01 -25.02 7.55
CA ASN A 161 3.67 -26.02 6.72
C ASN A 161 3.08 -26.08 5.31
N VAL A 162 1.75 -26.10 5.17
CA VAL A 162 1.07 -26.08 3.87
C VAL A 162 1.47 -24.84 3.06
N ARG A 163 1.54 -23.67 3.71
CA ARG A 163 1.99 -22.43 3.05
C ARG A 163 3.48 -22.49 2.69
N LEU A 164 4.32 -23.08 3.52
CA LEU A 164 5.76 -23.24 3.29
C LEU A 164 6.04 -24.14 2.09
N GLU A 165 5.34 -25.27 1.98
CA GLU A 165 5.41 -26.17 0.83
C GLU A 165 4.94 -25.48 -0.45
N SER A 166 3.86 -24.69 -0.39
CA SER A 166 3.39 -23.90 -1.53
C SER A 166 4.44 -22.87 -1.97
N ALA A 167 5.06 -22.16 -1.02
CA ALA A 167 6.11 -21.18 -1.29
C ALA A 167 7.36 -21.81 -1.94
N ARG A 168 7.80 -22.99 -1.45
CA ARG A 168 8.93 -23.75 -2.03
C ARG A 168 8.65 -24.24 -3.44
N ARG A 169 7.45 -24.79 -3.70
CA ARG A 169 7.05 -25.18 -5.06
C ARG A 169 7.03 -23.98 -6.01
N TYR A 170 6.57 -22.83 -5.52
CA TYR A 170 6.57 -21.60 -6.31
C TYR A 170 8.00 -21.09 -6.59
N GLN A 171 8.90 -21.19 -5.61
CA GLN A 171 10.33 -20.90 -5.75
C GLN A 171 10.97 -21.74 -6.86
N GLU A 172 10.79 -23.05 -6.82
CA GLU A 172 11.30 -23.99 -7.82
C GLU A 172 10.75 -23.69 -9.21
N ALA A 173 9.45 -23.43 -9.31
CA ALA A 173 8.80 -23.07 -10.58
C ALA A 173 9.39 -21.78 -11.19
N LEU A 174 9.65 -20.76 -10.37
CA LEU A 174 10.31 -19.53 -10.83
C LEU A 174 11.77 -19.77 -11.24
N ALA A 175 12.50 -20.62 -10.51
CA ALA A 175 13.88 -20.98 -10.86
C ALA A 175 13.92 -21.74 -12.20
N SER A 176 13.04 -22.72 -12.41
CA SER A 176 12.95 -23.46 -13.67
C SER A 176 12.61 -22.56 -14.86
N ARG A 177 11.76 -21.54 -14.68
CA ARG A 177 11.46 -20.54 -15.72
C ARG A 177 12.69 -19.72 -16.11
N ARG A 178 13.55 -19.38 -15.16
CA ARG A 178 14.78 -18.62 -15.41
C ARG A 178 15.85 -19.44 -16.12
N THR A 179 15.89 -20.75 -15.90
CA THR A 179 16.88 -21.66 -16.52
C THR A 179 16.43 -22.21 -17.88
N SER A 180 15.15 -22.14 -18.21
CA SER A 180 14.67 -22.46 -19.56
C SER A 180 15.07 -21.32 -20.51
N PRO A 181 15.93 -21.56 -21.52
CA PRO A 181 16.18 -20.55 -22.53
C PRO A 181 14.84 -20.20 -23.18
N GLU A 182 14.46 -18.93 -23.16
CA GLU A 182 13.38 -18.42 -24.00
C GLU A 182 13.70 -18.82 -25.44
N ASN A 183 12.98 -19.82 -25.95
CA ASN A 183 13.14 -20.25 -27.32
C ASN A 183 12.52 -19.13 -28.18
N PRO A 184 13.28 -18.34 -28.95
CA PRO A 184 12.73 -17.20 -29.68
C PRO A 184 11.76 -17.63 -30.81
N ALA A 185 11.62 -18.95 -31.01
CA ALA A 185 10.86 -19.56 -32.09
C ALA A 185 9.34 -19.64 -31.87
N THR A 186 8.80 -19.21 -30.72
CA THR A 186 7.35 -19.02 -30.57
C THR A 186 7.01 -17.54 -30.49
N GLY A 187 7.46 -16.78 -31.49
CA GLY A 187 6.73 -15.58 -31.88
C GLY A 187 5.30 -15.99 -32.22
N ALA A 188 4.32 -15.44 -31.51
CA ALA A 188 2.93 -15.49 -31.95
C ALA A 188 2.89 -15.16 -33.46
N PRO A 189 2.15 -15.92 -34.29
CA PRO A 189 2.15 -15.66 -35.72
C PRO A 189 1.63 -14.24 -35.94
N ARG A 190 2.53 -13.33 -36.32
CA ARG A 190 2.16 -12.02 -36.83
C ARG A 190 1.31 -12.29 -38.06
N LEU A 191 0.01 -12.07 -37.96
CA LEU A 191 -0.89 -12.01 -39.10
C LEU A 191 -0.36 -10.94 -40.06
N ARG A 192 0.42 -11.39 -41.02
CA ARG A 192 0.99 -10.58 -42.08
C ARG A 192 -0.20 -10.23 -42.99
N ARG A 193 -0.73 -9.02 -42.84
CA ARG A 193 -1.73 -8.45 -43.75
C ARG A 193 -1.09 -8.42 -45.15
N ARG A 194 -1.44 -9.41 -45.98
CA ARG A 194 -0.99 -9.49 -47.37
C ARG A 194 -1.83 -8.49 -48.15
N SER A 195 -1.23 -7.34 -48.45
CA SER A 195 -1.72 -6.37 -49.42
C SER A 195 -1.55 -6.92 -50.83
N GLY A 196 -2.64 -6.89 -51.61
CA GLY A 196 -2.61 -6.89 -53.07
C GLY A 196 -3.04 -8.20 -53.72
N GLU A 197 -4.35 -8.31 -54.03
CA GLU A 197 -4.80 -8.82 -55.33
C GLU A 197 -6.27 -8.41 -55.56
N SER A 198 -6.50 -7.52 -56.53
CA SER A 198 -7.77 -7.30 -57.26
C SER A 198 -7.72 -8.18 -58.53
N PRO A 199 -8.82 -8.57 -59.25
CA PRO A 199 -9.94 -7.72 -59.75
C PRO A 199 -11.28 -8.53 -59.93
N PRO A 200 -12.30 -8.18 -60.76
CA PRO A 200 -12.55 -6.99 -61.59
C PRO A 200 -13.93 -6.31 -61.40
N GLU A 201 -14.07 -5.22 -62.17
CA GLU A 201 -15.18 -4.27 -62.30
C GLU A 201 -16.51 -4.89 -62.77
N ASN A 202 -17.63 -4.32 -62.28
CA ASN A 202 -18.70 -3.84 -63.16
C ASN A 202 -19.62 -2.83 -62.44
N SER A 203 -19.60 -1.62 -63.01
CA SER A 203 -20.69 -0.65 -63.23
C SER A 203 -21.90 -0.61 -62.28
N GLU A 204 -22.10 0.53 -61.61
CA GLU A 204 -23.18 1.51 -61.90
C GLU A 204 -23.35 2.48 -60.71
N THR A 205 -23.06 3.78 -60.94
CA THR A 205 -23.55 4.93 -60.14
C THR A 205 -24.89 5.40 -60.72
N PRO A 206 -25.84 6.02 -59.97
CA PRO A 206 -25.64 7.32 -59.27
C PRO A 206 -26.64 7.56 -58.08
N PRO A 207 -27.00 8.79 -57.64
CA PRO A 207 -26.23 10.01 -57.33
C PRO A 207 -26.42 10.50 -55.86
N ALA A 208 -25.68 11.58 -55.54
CA ALA A 208 -25.69 12.32 -54.28
C ALA A 208 -27.00 13.08 -53.96
N LEU A 209 -27.28 13.28 -52.67
CA LEU A 209 -28.15 14.33 -52.15
C LEU A 209 -27.45 15.10 -51.01
N ARG A 210 -27.52 16.43 -51.12
CA ARG A 210 -27.00 17.44 -50.19
C ARG A 210 -28.19 18.09 -49.45
N ARG A 211 -27.86 18.82 -48.36
CA ARG A 211 -28.66 19.83 -47.59
C ARG A 211 -29.52 19.25 -46.44
N ARG A 212 -29.75 19.94 -45.30
CA ARG A 212 -29.34 21.25 -44.75
C ARG A 212 -29.68 21.27 -43.23
N THR A 213 -28.86 21.98 -42.45
CA THR A 213 -29.15 22.86 -41.29
C THR A 213 -30.37 22.64 -40.38
N GLY A 214 -30.08 22.51 -39.07
CA GLY A 214 -30.43 23.53 -38.06
C GLY A 214 -31.45 23.15 -37.00
N GLU A 215 -31.04 23.12 -35.73
CA GLU A 215 -31.76 23.70 -34.58
C GLU A 215 -30.90 23.68 -33.30
N THR A 216 -31.17 24.63 -32.41
CA THR A 216 -30.30 25.17 -31.34
C THR A 216 -30.80 24.87 -29.91
N SER A 217 -29.88 24.44 -29.02
CA SER A 217 -29.70 24.70 -27.56
C SER A 217 -30.84 24.48 -26.52
N PRO A 218 -30.60 24.43 -25.17
CA PRO A 218 -29.33 24.59 -24.41
C PRO A 218 -29.05 23.64 -23.20
N ALA A 219 -27.77 23.64 -22.79
CA ALA A 219 -27.10 23.50 -21.48
C ALA A 219 -27.65 22.67 -20.28
N GLU A 220 -26.80 21.78 -19.72
CA GLU A 220 -26.28 21.73 -18.33
C GLU A 220 -25.47 20.41 -18.13
N SER A 221 -24.13 20.45 -18.08
CA SER A 221 -23.24 20.48 -16.89
C SER A 221 -22.81 19.09 -16.35
N GLU A 222 -21.65 18.60 -16.78
CA GLU A 222 -20.80 17.63 -16.05
C GLU A 222 -19.33 18.06 -16.24
N SER A 223 -18.69 18.55 -15.17
CA SER A 223 -17.80 17.81 -14.27
C SER A 223 -16.44 17.50 -14.91
N THR A 224 -15.46 18.37 -14.67
CA THR A 224 -14.05 18.10 -14.94
C THR A 224 -13.24 18.09 -13.64
N ALA A 225 -12.40 17.07 -13.57
CA ALA A 225 -11.55 16.66 -12.47
C ALA A 225 -10.58 17.73 -11.94
N ALA A 226 -10.35 17.73 -10.62
CA ALA A 226 -9.26 18.45 -9.98
C ALA A 226 -7.97 17.61 -9.96
N ALA A 227 -6.87 18.26 -10.34
CA ALA A 227 -5.52 17.75 -10.59
C ALA A 227 -4.70 17.41 -9.32
N PRO A 228 -3.60 16.62 -9.45
CA PRO A 228 -2.70 16.29 -8.34
C PRO A 228 -1.83 17.49 -7.91
N LYS A 229 -1.56 17.59 -6.60
CA LYS A 229 -0.68 18.62 -6.02
C LYS A 229 0.77 18.42 -6.49
N LYS A 230 1.39 19.51 -6.95
CA LYS A 230 2.74 19.60 -7.53
C LYS A 230 3.81 19.44 -6.44
N ALA A 231 4.80 18.56 -6.65
CA ALA A 231 6.02 18.50 -5.83
C ALA A 231 6.75 19.87 -5.84
N PRO A 232 7.41 20.27 -4.74
CA PRO A 232 8.14 21.53 -4.69
C PRO A 232 9.29 21.55 -5.71
N ALA A 233 9.56 22.73 -6.29
CA ALA A 233 10.63 22.90 -7.26
C ALA A 233 12.00 22.90 -6.55
N HIS A 234 12.74 21.81 -6.67
CA HIS A 234 14.11 21.69 -6.13
C HIS A 234 15.05 22.75 -6.73
N GLY A 235 15.87 23.37 -5.88
CA GLY A 235 17.00 24.22 -6.26
C GLY A 235 18.24 23.41 -6.64
N PRO A 236 19.43 24.04 -6.76
CA PRO A 236 20.67 23.31 -7.00
C PRO A 236 20.97 22.31 -5.87
N ARG A 237 21.78 21.30 -6.17
CA ARG A 237 22.32 20.39 -5.16
C ARG A 237 23.42 21.10 -4.39
N ASP A 238 23.35 21.06 -3.07
CA ASP A 238 24.37 21.57 -2.17
C ASP A 238 24.85 20.47 -1.19
N MET A 239 25.94 20.75 -0.49
CA MET A 239 26.57 19.86 0.47
C MET A 239 27.10 20.62 1.68
N MET A 240 26.83 20.08 2.87
CA MET A 240 27.32 20.65 4.12
C MET A 240 27.86 19.55 5.04
N SER A 241 28.96 19.86 5.74
CA SER A 241 29.54 19.01 6.78
C SER A 241 29.38 19.65 8.15
N GLY A 242 28.90 18.88 9.13
CA GLY A 242 28.58 19.40 10.45
C GLY A 242 28.19 18.32 11.45
N LYS A 243 27.60 18.74 12.56
CA LYS A 243 27.01 17.85 13.58
C LYS A 243 25.50 17.86 13.44
N ILE A 244 24.89 16.69 13.41
CA ILE A 244 23.44 16.53 13.44
C ILE A 244 22.99 16.81 14.88
N THR A 245 22.26 17.88 15.11
CA THR A 245 21.86 18.31 16.46
C THR A 245 20.46 17.86 16.84
N GLU A 246 19.57 17.75 15.86
CA GLU A 246 18.16 17.38 16.04
C GLU A 246 17.76 16.41 14.94
N VAL A 247 16.99 15.39 15.31
CA VAL A 247 16.35 14.45 14.38
C VAL A 247 14.94 14.20 14.86
N ASN A 248 13.95 14.63 14.08
CA ASN A 248 12.54 14.45 14.36
C ASN A 248 11.95 13.55 13.27
N CYS A 249 11.56 12.34 13.64
CA CYS A 249 10.84 11.45 12.75
C CYS A 249 9.34 11.55 13.01
N LEU A 250 8.58 11.88 11.97
CA LEU A 250 7.13 11.84 11.97
C LEU A 250 6.68 10.58 11.22
N LEU A 251 5.85 9.78 11.87
CA LEU A 251 5.30 8.57 11.27
C LEU A 251 4.46 8.93 10.02
N PRO A 252 4.51 8.13 8.93
CA PRO A 252 5.16 6.81 8.85
C PRO A 252 6.62 6.82 8.35
N SER A 253 7.11 7.89 7.70
CA SER A 253 8.44 7.91 7.06
C SER A 253 9.06 9.29 6.91
N HIS A 254 8.45 10.33 7.49
CA HIS A 254 8.98 11.69 7.40
C HIS A 254 10.13 11.86 8.40
N MET A 255 11.18 12.54 7.99
CA MET A 255 12.29 12.89 8.87
C MET A 255 12.71 14.33 8.61
N ASP A 256 12.71 15.11 9.67
CA ASP A 256 13.34 16.41 9.75
C ASP A 256 14.64 16.28 10.54
N LEU A 257 15.72 16.90 10.06
CA LEU A 257 16.96 16.99 10.82
C LEU A 257 17.61 18.36 10.70
N THR A 258 18.36 18.73 11.72
CA THR A 258 19.13 19.98 11.75
C THR A 258 20.61 19.64 11.74
N LEU A 259 21.34 20.14 10.74
CA LEU A 259 22.79 20.03 10.65
C LEU A 259 23.44 21.38 11.01
N THR A 260 24.30 21.40 12.01
CA THR A 260 25.01 22.61 12.45
C THR A 260 26.49 22.54 12.13
N SER A 261 27.06 23.63 11.59
CA SER A 261 28.49 23.80 11.33
C SER A 261 28.96 25.20 11.76
N ARG A 262 30.24 25.50 11.53
CA ARG A 262 30.80 26.84 11.83
C ARG A 262 30.21 27.95 10.93
N SER A 263 29.67 27.58 9.77
CA SER A 263 29.07 28.48 8.79
C SER A 263 27.58 28.75 9.02
N GLY A 264 26.91 28.02 9.91
CA GLY A 264 25.47 28.15 10.16
C GLY A 264 24.79 26.81 10.46
N ALA A 265 23.46 26.82 10.43
CA ALA A 265 22.62 25.63 10.56
C ALA A 265 21.73 25.50 9.32
N VAL A 266 21.49 24.27 8.87
CA VAL A 266 20.56 23.93 7.78
C VAL A 266 19.53 22.93 8.28
N HIS A 267 18.27 23.20 8.00
CA HIS A 267 17.13 22.33 8.28
C HIS A 267 16.80 21.51 7.04
N LEU A 268 16.80 20.18 7.20
CA LEU A 268 16.66 19.25 6.09
C LEU A 268 15.44 18.38 6.30
N HIS A 269 14.61 18.30 5.26
CA HIS A 269 13.39 17.51 5.24
C HIS A 269 13.53 16.30 4.32
N SER A 270 12.94 15.17 4.72
CA SER A 270 12.70 14.02 3.85
C SER A 270 11.27 13.52 4.06
N GLU A 271 10.51 13.39 2.97
CA GLU A 271 9.19 12.76 3.02
C GLU A 271 9.27 11.23 3.25
N ASN A 272 10.43 10.65 2.95
CA ASN A 272 10.68 9.23 3.09
C ASN A 272 12.17 8.95 3.41
N PHE A 273 12.51 8.90 4.69
CA PHE A 273 13.88 8.63 5.14
C PHE A 273 14.38 7.22 4.76
N PHE A 274 13.52 6.31 4.30
CA PHE A 274 13.92 5.01 3.75
C PHE A 274 14.53 5.12 2.34
N GLN A 275 14.33 6.25 1.65
CA GLN A 275 14.92 6.52 0.32
C GLN A 275 16.21 7.34 0.39
N VAL A 276 16.57 7.83 1.59
CA VAL A 276 17.84 8.54 1.81
C VAL A 276 18.98 7.53 1.76
N GLU A 277 20.04 7.86 1.02
CA GLU A 277 21.24 7.02 0.98
C GLU A 277 22.08 7.26 2.25
N TYR A 278 22.44 6.17 2.93
CA TYR A 278 23.29 6.23 4.13
C TYR A 278 24.62 5.53 3.89
N SER A 279 25.71 6.22 4.19
CA SER A 279 27.06 5.67 4.15
C SER A 279 27.83 6.05 5.40
N ALA A 280 28.98 5.40 5.63
CA ALA A 280 29.87 5.71 6.75
C ALA A 280 31.32 5.69 6.26
N VAL A 281 32.10 6.69 6.70
CA VAL A 281 33.52 6.80 6.37
C VAL A 281 34.35 6.75 7.64
N GLY A 282 35.34 5.85 7.64
CA GLY A 282 36.30 5.73 8.73
C GLY A 282 35.84 4.87 9.91
N PHE A 283 34.66 4.25 9.84
CA PHE A 283 34.19 3.24 10.79
C PHE A 283 33.14 2.31 10.16
N THR A 284 32.89 1.17 10.80
CA THR A 284 31.82 0.23 10.44
C THR A 284 30.69 0.38 11.46
N PRO A 285 29.46 0.74 11.04
CA PRO A 285 28.32 0.79 11.95
C PRO A 285 28.02 -0.60 12.55
N GLU A 286 27.77 -0.65 13.85
CA GLU A 286 27.32 -1.89 14.50
C GLU A 286 25.81 -2.06 14.31
N GLY A 287 25.42 -3.13 13.60
CA GLY A 287 24.01 -3.44 13.35
C GLY A 287 23.37 -2.59 12.25
N VAL A 288 22.03 -2.64 12.18
CA VAL A 288 21.24 -1.89 11.20
C VAL A 288 21.06 -0.46 11.70
N LEU A 289 21.52 0.53 10.91
CA LEU A 289 21.34 1.95 11.20
C LEU A 289 19.84 2.29 11.32
N LYS A 290 19.43 2.89 12.42
CA LYS A 290 18.08 3.41 12.67
C LYS A 290 18.13 4.94 12.60
N PRO A 291 17.71 5.57 11.48
CA PRO A 291 17.90 7.00 11.26
C PRO A 291 17.37 7.89 12.41
N CYS A 292 16.20 7.55 12.94
CA CYS A 292 15.53 8.32 13.98
C CYS A 292 16.22 8.28 15.36
N THR A 293 17.06 7.29 15.63
CA THR A 293 17.73 7.14 16.95
C THR A 293 19.24 7.28 16.87
N ASP A 294 19.84 6.97 15.72
CA ASP A 294 21.28 6.76 15.63
C ASP A 294 22.03 7.94 14.99
N LEU A 295 21.31 8.88 14.37
CA LEU A 295 21.89 10.04 13.69
C LEU A 295 22.13 11.23 14.63
N GLN A 296 21.26 11.44 15.63
CA GLN A 296 21.38 12.60 16.51
C GLN A 296 22.71 12.58 17.28
N GLY A 297 23.44 13.69 17.19
CA GLY A 297 24.76 13.85 17.82
C GLY A 297 25.93 13.36 16.98
N ARG A 298 25.71 12.70 15.84
CA ARG A 298 26.78 12.26 14.92
C ARG A 298 27.31 13.42 14.09
N ARG A 299 28.57 13.31 13.65
CA ARG A 299 29.08 14.13 12.55
C ARG A 299 28.69 13.49 11.22
N ALA A 300 28.33 14.32 10.27
CA ALA A 300 27.95 13.86 8.95
C ALA A 300 28.27 14.91 7.88
N ARG A 301 28.52 14.40 6.68
CA ARG A 301 28.43 15.14 5.43
C ARG A 301 27.08 14.83 4.79
N ILE A 302 26.31 15.86 4.49
CA ILE A 302 24.95 15.72 3.98
C ILE A 302 24.83 16.43 2.63
N HIS A 303 24.30 15.72 1.64
CA HIS A 303 23.91 16.28 0.35
C HIS A 303 22.40 16.53 0.33
N PHE A 304 21.98 17.68 -0.20
CA PHE A 304 20.57 18.08 -0.24
C PHE A 304 20.27 18.97 -1.46
N TYR A 305 18.99 19.12 -1.80
CA TYR A 305 18.52 20.15 -2.73
C TYR A 305 18.09 21.39 -1.96
N ASP A 306 18.51 22.58 -2.39
CA ASP A 306 18.01 23.83 -1.81
C ASP A 306 16.51 23.99 -2.06
N LEU A 307 15.77 24.50 -1.07
CA LEU A 307 14.38 24.90 -1.28
C LEU A 307 14.32 26.34 -1.78
N LYS A 308 13.80 26.51 -3.01
CA LYS A 308 13.72 27.82 -3.67
C LYS A 308 12.90 28.80 -2.82
N GLY A 309 13.55 29.85 -2.33
CA GLY A 309 12.94 30.91 -1.52
C GLY A 309 12.96 30.67 -0.01
N ARG A 310 13.59 29.59 0.47
CA ARG A 310 13.78 29.31 1.91
C ARG A 310 15.27 29.09 2.20
N PRO A 311 16.02 30.15 2.57
CA PRO A 311 17.44 30.01 2.88
C PRO A 311 17.63 29.10 4.10
N ASN A 312 18.65 28.25 4.06
CA ASN A 312 18.95 27.24 5.09
C ASN A 312 17.89 26.14 5.26
N GLU A 313 17.01 25.95 4.28
CA GLU A 313 16.12 24.79 4.22
C GLU A 313 16.39 23.98 2.95
N GLY A 314 16.39 22.66 3.07
CA GLY A 314 16.69 21.76 1.95
C GLY A 314 15.98 20.42 2.03
N GLU A 315 15.96 19.71 0.92
CA GLU A 315 15.46 18.35 0.82
C GLU A 315 16.61 17.35 0.82
N LEU A 316 16.56 16.40 1.75
CA LEU A 316 17.64 15.47 2.06
C LEU A 316 17.84 14.44 0.93
N ILE A 317 19.08 14.29 0.45
CA ILE A 317 19.45 13.30 -0.58
C ILE A 317 20.21 12.14 0.06
N SER A 318 21.32 12.43 0.76
CA SER A 318 22.18 11.41 1.35
C SER A 318 22.88 11.90 2.61
N ILE A 319 23.15 10.96 3.53
CA ILE A 319 23.88 11.19 4.78
C ILE A 319 25.08 10.25 4.82
N GLU A 320 26.27 10.85 4.84
CA GLU A 320 27.54 10.16 5.04
C GLU A 320 28.03 10.42 6.46
N LEU A 321 28.01 9.40 7.32
CA LEU A 321 28.45 9.49 8.71
C LEU A 321 29.99 9.53 8.81
N GLU A 322 30.49 10.45 9.63
CA GLU A 322 31.91 10.62 9.91
C GLU A 322 32.25 10.21 11.35
N LYS A 323 33.49 9.74 11.56
CA LYS A 323 34.00 9.32 12.87
C LYS A 323 34.24 10.48 13.84
#